data_AF-A0A6A5JXW1-F1
#
_entry.id   AF-A0A6A5JXW1-F1
#
_cell.length_a   1.000
_cell.length_b   1.000
_cell.length_c   1.000
_cell.angle_alpha   90.00
_cell.angle_beta   90.00
_cell.angle_gamma   90.00
#
_symmetry.space_group_name_H-M   'P 1'
#
loop_
_entity.id
_entity.type
_entity.pdbx_description
1 polymer ?
#
loop_
_entity_poly.entity_id
_entity_poly.type
_entity_poly.pdbx_seq_one_letter_code
_entity_poly.pdbx_strand_id
1 'polypeptide(L)'
;MNTNQPTNQPFNPTVILQRFPVLDSSSDSESSALSASNWRKTERLLGQLSQAFYQISTQKTLLEHEARGLREALINERTRRKRGKPLLVQEPEEYHGGGVVWSPRKVREARDRQQLQVLEEEQVQLQKAETSRLREEAREAKLREKEMRRQARAAARIVREKEKAEKAAEKASRAAARRTAKLLQQAYKPAQKRKRSSLKATAKATQKKRPIARPQGSGEPQGAVVGAPPLRSRRSRNITPSTRYQ
;
A
#
# COMPACT_ATOMS: atom_id res chain seq x y z
N MET A 1 5.36 -10.81 -28.82
CA MET A 1 6.56 -11.68 -28.75
C MET A 1 7.64 -10.89 -28.02
N ASN A 2 7.83 -11.14 -26.73
CA ASN A 2 8.78 -10.38 -25.89
C ASN A 2 10.04 -11.23 -25.68
N THR A 3 11.13 -10.82 -26.32
CA THR A 3 12.46 -11.42 -26.22
C THR A 3 13.22 -10.78 -25.06
N ASN A 4 12.88 -11.15 -23.82
CA ASN A 4 13.74 -10.87 -22.66
C ASN A 4 14.65 -12.07 -22.44
N GLN A 5 15.67 -12.21 -23.30
CA GLN A 5 16.82 -13.03 -22.95
C GLN A 5 17.74 -12.20 -22.07
N PRO A 6 18.17 -12.68 -20.89
CA PRO A 6 19.29 -12.06 -20.20
C PRO A 6 20.53 -12.32 -21.04
N THR A 7 21.05 -11.29 -21.70
CA THR A 7 22.37 -11.31 -22.33
C THR A 7 23.41 -11.45 -21.23
N ASN A 8 23.70 -12.68 -20.82
CA ASN A 8 24.95 -13.03 -20.14
C ASN A 8 26.07 -12.90 -21.17
N GLN A 9 26.42 -11.66 -21.50
CA GLN A 9 27.60 -11.35 -22.28
C GLN A 9 28.81 -11.84 -21.45
N PRO A 10 29.62 -12.80 -21.94
CA PRO A 10 30.83 -13.18 -21.24
C PRO A 10 31.73 -11.95 -21.13
N PHE A 11 32.36 -11.80 -19.97
CA PHE A 11 33.36 -10.77 -19.70
C PHE A 11 34.36 -10.75 -20.87
N ASN A 12 34.33 -9.68 -21.67
CA ASN A 12 35.21 -9.55 -22.83
C ASN A 12 36.41 -8.68 -22.43
N PRO A 13 37.58 -9.29 -22.11
CA PRO A 13 38.72 -8.54 -21.59
C PRO A 13 39.27 -7.54 -22.62
N THR A 14 39.02 -7.77 -23.91
CA THR A 14 39.49 -6.89 -25.01
C THR A 14 38.89 -5.49 -24.93
N VAL A 15 37.63 -5.35 -24.50
CA VAL A 15 36.95 -4.05 -24.37
C VAL A 15 37.53 -3.24 -23.21
N ILE A 16 38.00 -3.91 -22.16
CA ILE A 16 38.67 -3.27 -21.03
C ILE A 16 40.07 -2.81 -21.43
N LEU A 17 40.79 -3.64 -22.20
CA LEU A 17 42.11 -3.29 -22.72
C LEU A 17 42.06 -2.10 -23.70
N GLN A 18 40.99 -1.95 -24.48
CA GLN A 18 40.78 -0.79 -25.37
C GLN A 18 40.55 0.54 -24.63
N ARG A 19 40.19 0.51 -23.34
CA ARG A 19 39.96 1.72 -22.55
C ARG A 19 41.24 2.37 -22.02
N PHE A 20 42.37 1.67 -22.09
CA PHE A 20 43.67 2.20 -21.69
C PHE A 20 44.44 2.62 -22.95
N PRO A 21 44.73 3.93 -23.13
CA PRO A 21 45.51 4.37 -24.28
C PRO A 21 46.94 3.80 -24.17
N VAL A 22 47.40 3.13 -25.23
CA VAL A 22 48.82 2.79 -25.41
C VAL A 22 49.54 4.12 -25.63
N LEU A 23 50.29 4.57 -24.62
CA LEU A 23 51.02 5.83 -24.68
C LEU A 23 52.35 5.57 -25.41
N ASP A 24 52.42 5.95 -26.69
CA ASP A 24 53.71 6.16 -27.34
C ASP A 24 54.38 7.37 -26.70
N SER A 25 55.60 7.14 -26.24
CA SER A 25 56.40 8.05 -25.42
C SER A 25 56.81 9.32 -26.18
N SER A 26 56.07 10.42 -26.02
CA SER A 26 56.62 11.78 -26.07
C SER A 26 55.59 12.82 -25.63
N SER A 27 55.61 13.20 -24.34
CA SER A 27 55.29 14.57 -23.90
C SER A 27 55.54 14.68 -22.40
N ASP A 28 56.59 15.44 -22.07
CA ASP A 28 56.90 15.88 -20.72
C ASP A 28 55.74 16.70 -20.14
N SER A 29 55.02 16.12 -19.18
CA SER A 29 54.21 16.89 -18.23
C SER A 29 54.03 16.07 -16.96
N GLU A 30 54.90 16.37 -16.02
CA GLU A 30 54.87 15.96 -14.63
C GLU A 30 53.49 16.21 -14.02
N SER A 31 52.67 15.17 -13.96
CA SER A 31 51.53 15.13 -13.05
C SER A 31 51.55 13.80 -12.29
N SER A 32 52.28 13.85 -11.17
CA SER A 32 52.33 12.85 -10.10
C SER A 32 52.78 11.44 -10.51
N ALA A 33 54.10 11.24 -10.53
CA ALA A 33 54.70 9.92 -10.47
C ALA A 33 54.10 9.14 -9.30
N LEU A 34 53.38 8.06 -9.62
CA LEU A 34 52.86 7.12 -8.63
C LEU A 34 54.06 6.59 -7.83
N SER A 35 54.20 7.07 -6.60
CA SER A 35 55.20 6.61 -5.63
C SER A 35 55.31 5.09 -5.66
N ALA A 36 56.51 4.53 -5.44
CA ALA A 36 56.71 3.08 -5.36
C ALA A 36 55.72 2.37 -4.40
N SER A 37 55.24 3.09 -3.39
CA SER A 37 54.22 2.60 -2.47
C SER A 37 52.83 2.43 -3.12
N ASN A 38 52.49 3.21 -4.14
CA ASN A 38 51.22 3.15 -4.86
C ASN A 38 51.15 1.91 -5.77
N TRP A 39 52.24 1.48 -6.43
CA TRP A 39 52.22 0.24 -7.23
C TRP A 39 52.06 -1.02 -6.38
N ARG A 40 52.70 -1.06 -5.20
CA ARG A 40 52.53 -2.19 -4.26
C ARG A 40 51.09 -2.29 -3.76
N LYS A 41 50.44 -1.14 -3.54
CA LYS A 41 49.02 -1.08 -3.16
C LYS A 41 48.13 -1.59 -4.30
N THR A 42 48.37 -1.17 -5.54
CA THR A 42 47.59 -1.63 -6.69
C THR A 42 47.76 -3.11 -6.97
N GLU A 43 48.97 -3.67 -6.84
CA GLU A 43 49.21 -5.11 -7.01
C GLU A 43 48.51 -5.95 -5.95
N ARG A 44 48.55 -5.51 -4.68
CA ARG A 44 47.82 -6.19 -3.60
C ARG A 44 46.31 -6.19 -3.86
N LEU A 45 45.77 -5.06 -4.30
CA LEU A 45 44.36 -4.95 -4.68
C LEU A 45 44.03 -5.85 -5.88
N LEU A 46 44.89 -5.92 -6.90
CA LEU A 46 44.70 -6.79 -8.06
C LEU A 46 44.76 -8.27 -7.68
N GLY A 47 45.69 -8.64 -6.78
CA GLY A 47 45.77 -9.98 -6.19
C GLY A 47 44.49 -10.34 -5.42
N GLN A 48 43.98 -9.43 -4.59
CA GLN A 48 42.73 -9.61 -3.86
C GLN A 48 41.52 -9.75 -4.80
N LEU A 49 41.46 -8.92 -5.84
CA LEU A 49 40.38 -8.97 -6.84
C LEU A 49 40.42 -10.26 -7.66
N SER A 50 41.61 -10.71 -8.07
CA SER A 50 41.75 -11.99 -8.78
C SER A 50 41.33 -13.16 -7.89
N GLN A 51 41.76 -13.17 -6.62
CA GLN A 51 41.35 -14.19 -5.66
C GLN A 51 39.83 -14.21 -5.43
N ALA A 52 39.22 -13.04 -5.24
CA ALA A 52 37.76 -12.90 -5.09
C ALA A 52 37.03 -13.36 -6.35
N PHE A 53 37.55 -13.04 -7.54
CA PHE A 53 36.98 -13.48 -8.81
C PHE A 53 37.04 -15.01 -8.94
N TYR A 54 38.18 -15.63 -8.63
CA TYR A 54 38.30 -17.08 -8.62
C TYR A 54 37.32 -17.73 -7.64
N GLN A 55 37.17 -17.16 -6.43
CA GLN A 55 36.20 -17.64 -5.43
C GLN A 55 34.75 -17.55 -5.93
N ILE A 56 34.36 -16.43 -6.55
CA ILE A 56 33.01 -16.26 -7.11
C ILE A 56 32.80 -17.25 -8.27
N SER A 57 33.82 -17.43 -9.12
CA SER A 57 33.76 -18.36 -10.25
C SER A 57 33.56 -19.80 -9.77
N THR A 58 34.32 -20.25 -8.77
CA THR A 58 34.18 -21.60 -8.21
C THR A 58 32.86 -21.80 -7.47
N GLN A 59 32.38 -20.78 -6.73
CA GLN A 59 31.06 -20.83 -6.11
C GLN A 59 29.95 -20.94 -7.15
N LYS A 60 30.04 -20.17 -8.24
CA LYS A 60 29.08 -20.22 -9.33
C LYS A 60 29.03 -21.60 -9.97
N THR A 61 30.18 -22.20 -10.30
CA THR A 61 30.21 -23.55 -10.90
C THR A 61 29.65 -24.59 -9.94
N LEU A 62 29.97 -24.52 -8.65
CA LEU A 62 29.41 -25.42 -7.63
C LEU A 62 27.89 -25.31 -7.56
N LEU A 63 27.35 -24.09 -7.49
CA LEU A 63 25.90 -23.84 -7.49
C LEU A 63 25.22 -24.33 -8.77
N GLU A 64 25.87 -24.18 -9.94
CA GLU A 64 25.35 -24.71 -11.20
C GLU A 64 25.30 -26.24 -11.20
N HIS A 65 26.31 -26.92 -10.64
CA HIS A 65 26.32 -28.36 -10.47
C HIS A 65 25.27 -28.84 -9.47
N GLU A 66 25.10 -28.16 -8.34
CA GLU A 66 24.04 -28.45 -7.38
C GLU A 66 22.65 -28.30 -8.00
N ALA A 67 22.41 -27.17 -8.69
CA ALA A 67 21.15 -26.93 -9.38
C ALA A 67 20.87 -28.02 -10.44
N ARG A 68 21.90 -28.46 -11.16
CA ARG A 68 21.80 -29.56 -12.12
C ARG A 68 21.47 -30.89 -11.42
N GLY A 69 22.20 -31.24 -10.36
CA GLY A 69 21.97 -32.44 -9.58
C GLY A 69 20.58 -32.50 -8.96
N LEU A 70 20.06 -31.37 -8.46
CA LEU A 70 18.70 -31.27 -7.94
C LEU A 70 17.64 -31.46 -9.05
N ARG A 71 17.85 -30.89 -10.23
CA ARG A 71 16.95 -31.10 -11.39
C ARG A 71 16.93 -32.57 -11.81
N GLU A 72 18.10 -33.20 -11.90
CA GLU A 72 18.23 -34.62 -12.22
C GLU A 72 17.59 -35.50 -11.15
N ALA A 73 17.81 -35.20 -9.87
CA ALA A 73 17.17 -35.90 -8.76
C ALA A 73 15.64 -35.80 -8.82
N LEU A 74 15.10 -34.62 -9.15
CA LEU A 74 13.66 -34.41 -9.34
C LEU A 74 13.13 -35.23 -10.52
N ILE A 75 13.82 -35.22 -11.66
CA ILE A 75 13.44 -36.04 -12.83
C ILE A 75 13.49 -37.53 -12.48
N ASN A 76 14.54 -37.98 -11.80
CA ASN A 76 14.71 -39.36 -11.37
C ASN A 76 13.63 -39.79 -10.39
N GLU A 77 13.25 -38.92 -9.46
CA GLU A 77 12.15 -39.17 -8.54
C GLU A 77 10.80 -39.25 -9.27
N ARG A 78 10.53 -38.30 -10.17
CA ARG A 78 9.29 -38.28 -10.96
C ARG A 78 9.19 -39.51 -11.85
N THR A 79 10.29 -39.93 -12.47
CA THR A 79 10.32 -41.15 -13.28
C THR A 79 10.18 -42.41 -12.42
N ARG A 80 10.82 -42.48 -11.24
CA ARG A 80 10.61 -43.57 -10.28
C ARG A 80 9.15 -43.68 -9.86
N ARG A 81 8.49 -42.57 -9.56
CA ARG A 81 7.05 -42.53 -9.24
C ARG A 81 6.14 -42.93 -10.40
N LYS A 82 6.61 -42.79 -11.65
CA LYS A 82 5.89 -43.24 -12.86
C LYS A 82 6.07 -44.74 -13.13
N ARG A 83 7.22 -45.35 -12.80
CA ARG A 83 7.52 -46.76 -13.13
C ARG A 83 6.55 -47.79 -12.55
N GLY A 84 5.93 -47.51 -11.40
CA GLY A 84 4.97 -48.40 -10.74
C GLY A 84 3.50 -48.13 -11.08
N LYS A 85 3.20 -47.12 -11.91
CA LYS A 85 1.81 -46.79 -12.25
C LYS A 85 1.35 -47.71 -13.39
N PRO A 86 0.26 -48.49 -13.21
CA PRO A 86 -0.27 -49.30 -14.28
C PRO A 86 -0.73 -48.41 -15.42
N LEU A 87 -0.43 -48.81 -16.65
CA LEU A 87 -0.96 -48.17 -17.84
C LEU A 87 -2.46 -48.49 -17.89
N LEU A 88 -3.30 -47.46 -17.89
CA LEU A 88 -4.75 -47.64 -17.99
C LEU A 88 -5.10 -47.98 -19.44
N VAL A 89 -5.06 -49.28 -19.76
CA VAL A 89 -5.58 -49.79 -21.03
C VAL A 89 -7.08 -50.01 -20.86
N GLN A 90 -7.89 -49.57 -21.82
CA GLN A 90 -9.34 -49.80 -21.80
C GLN A 90 -9.62 -51.29 -21.79
N GLU A 91 -10.46 -51.75 -20.88
CA GLU A 91 -10.90 -53.14 -20.83
C GLU A 91 -11.65 -53.51 -22.12
N PRO A 92 -11.50 -54.76 -22.61
CA PRO A 92 -12.31 -55.22 -23.73
C PRO A 92 -13.78 -55.31 -23.29
N GLU A 93 -14.72 -55.03 -24.20
CA GLU A 93 -16.17 -55.06 -23.92
C GLU A 93 -16.65 -56.46 -23.45
N GLU A 94 -15.95 -57.53 -23.83
CA GLU A 94 -16.23 -58.91 -23.42
C GLU A 94 -15.02 -59.50 -22.70
N TYR A 95 -14.99 -59.38 -21.36
CA TYR A 95 -13.96 -59.98 -20.51
C TYR A 95 -14.42 -61.34 -19.97
N HIS A 96 -13.82 -62.43 -20.44
CA HIS A 96 -14.18 -63.81 -20.05
C HIS A 96 -13.33 -64.38 -18.90
N GLY A 97 -12.75 -63.55 -18.03
CA GLY A 97 -12.08 -64.02 -16.80
C GLY A 97 -10.68 -64.62 -16.97
N GLY A 98 -10.01 -64.37 -18.10
CA GLY A 98 -8.63 -64.82 -18.38
C GLY A 98 -7.58 -63.71 -18.31
N GLY A 99 -6.31 -64.07 -18.48
CA GLY A 99 -5.23 -63.11 -18.67
C GLY A 99 -5.34 -62.40 -20.02
N VAL A 100 -5.41 -61.07 -20.01
CA VAL A 100 -5.53 -60.27 -21.25
C VAL A 100 -4.13 -59.91 -21.75
N VAL A 101 -3.78 -60.44 -22.93
CA VAL A 101 -2.56 -60.05 -23.65
C VAL A 101 -2.88 -58.82 -24.50
N TRP A 102 -2.20 -57.70 -24.21
CA TRP A 102 -2.39 -56.47 -24.96
C TRP A 102 -1.50 -56.42 -26.20
N SER A 103 -2.08 -56.05 -27.33
CA SER A 103 -1.30 -55.79 -28.54
C SER A 103 -0.44 -54.52 -28.36
N PRO A 104 0.75 -54.44 -28.99
CA PRO A 104 1.60 -53.24 -28.92
C PRO A 104 0.90 -51.95 -29.35
N ARG A 105 -0.09 -52.04 -30.25
CA ARG A 105 -0.92 -50.91 -30.67
C ARG A 105 -1.79 -50.36 -29.52
N LYS A 106 -2.46 -51.24 -28.77
CA LYS A 106 -3.29 -50.84 -27.61
C LYS A 106 -2.46 -50.21 -26.48
N VAL A 107 -1.23 -50.69 -26.28
CA VAL A 107 -0.28 -50.09 -25.33
C VAL A 107 0.13 -48.68 -25.76
N ARG A 108 0.34 -48.42 -27.06
CA ARG A 108 0.62 -47.07 -27.57
C ARG A 108 -0.59 -46.14 -27.37
N GLU A 109 -1.79 -46.56 -27.77
CA GLU A 109 -3.02 -45.78 -27.58
C GLU A 109 -3.24 -45.37 -26.12
N ALA A 110 -2.99 -46.28 -25.16
CA ALA A 110 -3.12 -45.97 -23.74
C ALA A 110 -2.07 -44.94 -23.26
N ARG A 111 -0.84 -44.98 -23.79
CA ARG A 111 0.20 -43.98 -23.49
C ARG A 111 -0.16 -42.62 -24.06
N ASP A 112 -0.64 -42.58 -25.30
CA ASP A 112 -1.03 -41.34 -25.97
C ASP A 112 -2.18 -40.66 -25.21
N ARG A 113 -3.18 -41.43 -24.75
CA ARG A 113 -4.26 -40.92 -23.90
C ARG A 113 -3.76 -40.36 -22.57
N GLN A 114 -2.85 -41.06 -21.89
CA GLN A 114 -2.25 -40.54 -20.66
C GLN A 114 -1.49 -39.24 -20.89
N GLN A 115 -0.78 -39.11 -22.02
CA GLN A 115 -0.12 -37.86 -22.37
C GLN A 115 -1.13 -36.72 -22.59
N LEU A 116 -2.22 -36.99 -23.30
CA LEU A 116 -3.30 -36.02 -23.50
C LEU A 116 -3.92 -35.56 -22.18
N GLN A 117 -4.19 -36.49 -21.25
CA GLN A 117 -4.71 -36.16 -19.92
C GLN A 117 -3.75 -35.27 -19.13
N VAL A 118 -2.45 -35.56 -19.17
CA VAL A 118 -1.43 -34.73 -18.50
C VAL A 118 -1.40 -33.32 -19.09
N LEU A 119 -1.47 -33.20 -20.43
CA LEU A 119 -1.50 -31.89 -21.09
C LEU A 119 -2.77 -31.10 -20.74
N GLU A 120 -3.92 -31.76 -20.66
CA GLU A 120 -5.19 -31.15 -20.25
C GLU A 120 -5.14 -30.70 -18.78
N GLU A 121 -4.62 -31.53 -17.88
CA GLU A 121 -4.41 -31.17 -16.48
C GLU A 121 -3.47 -29.97 -16.33
N GLU A 122 -2.37 -29.93 -17.10
CA GLU A 122 -1.43 -28.80 -17.13
C GLU A 122 -2.13 -27.52 -17.61
N GLN A 123 -2.96 -27.59 -18.66
CA GLN A 123 -3.74 -26.44 -19.13
C GLN A 123 -4.75 -25.97 -18.07
N VAL A 124 -5.45 -26.89 -17.41
CA VAL A 124 -6.39 -26.56 -16.32
C VAL A 124 -5.66 -25.89 -15.15
N GLN A 125 -4.46 -26.35 -14.81
CA GLN A 125 -3.63 -25.73 -13.77
C GLN A 125 -3.21 -24.31 -14.15
N LEU A 126 -2.80 -24.09 -15.41
CA LEU A 126 -2.48 -22.75 -15.91
C LEU A 126 -3.69 -21.82 -15.84
N GLN A 127 -4.86 -22.26 -16.30
CA GLN A 127 -6.11 -21.49 -16.20
C GLN A 127 -6.47 -21.18 -14.74
N LYS A 128 -6.31 -22.14 -13.83
CA LYS A 128 -6.52 -21.91 -12.39
C LYS A 128 -5.56 -20.86 -11.84
N ALA A 129 -4.29 -20.90 -12.23
CA ALA A 129 -3.29 -19.92 -11.82
C ALA A 129 -3.60 -18.51 -12.37
N GLU A 130 -4.04 -18.41 -13.62
CA GLU A 130 -4.46 -17.15 -14.24
C GLU A 130 -5.69 -16.58 -13.54
N THR A 131 -6.71 -17.41 -13.31
CA THR A 131 -7.91 -16.96 -12.59
C THR A 131 -7.61 -16.56 -11.15
N SER A 132 -6.66 -17.21 -10.46
CA SER A 132 -6.23 -16.75 -9.14
C SER A 132 -5.51 -15.40 -9.19
N ARG A 133 -4.64 -15.17 -10.19
CA ARG A 133 -3.96 -13.89 -10.38
C ARG A 133 -4.95 -12.76 -10.65
N LEU A 134 -5.90 -12.96 -11.56
CA LEU A 134 -6.96 -12.00 -11.84
C LEU A 134 -7.81 -11.68 -10.60
N ARG A 135 -8.08 -12.68 -9.74
CA ARG A 135 -8.80 -12.47 -8.47
C ARG A 135 -7.99 -11.61 -7.49
N GLU A 136 -6.68 -11.77 -7.43
CA GLU A 136 -5.80 -10.96 -6.59
C GLU A 136 -5.76 -9.51 -7.09
N GLU A 137 -5.55 -9.30 -8.39
CA GLU A 137 -5.59 -7.97 -9.01
C GLU A 137 -6.94 -7.26 -8.77
N ALA A 138 -8.05 -7.98 -8.90
CA ALA A 138 -9.38 -7.44 -8.61
C ALA A 138 -9.56 -7.08 -7.12
N ARG A 139 -8.94 -7.82 -6.20
CA ARG A 139 -8.93 -7.48 -4.77
C ARG A 139 -8.14 -6.20 -4.54
N GLU A 140 -6.96 -6.07 -5.14
CA GLU A 140 -6.14 -4.86 -5.03
C GLU A 140 -6.85 -3.64 -5.60
N ALA A 141 -7.45 -3.75 -6.79
CA ALA A 141 -8.21 -2.67 -7.40
C ALA A 141 -9.36 -2.19 -6.49
N LYS A 142 -10.09 -3.13 -5.88
CA LYS A 142 -11.16 -2.82 -4.92
C LYS A 142 -10.63 -2.16 -3.64
N LEU A 143 -9.44 -2.52 -3.18
CA LEU A 143 -8.80 -1.87 -2.03
C LEU A 143 -8.43 -0.43 -2.39
N ARG A 144 -7.76 -0.21 -3.53
CA ARG A 144 -7.42 1.12 -4.04
C ARG A 144 -8.65 2.00 -4.23
N GLU A 145 -9.73 1.47 -4.82
CA GLU A 145 -10.98 2.22 -4.99
C GLU A 145 -11.59 2.64 -3.64
N LYS A 146 -11.59 1.74 -2.65
CA LYS A 146 -12.07 2.05 -1.30
C LYS A 146 -11.23 3.13 -0.63
N GLU A 147 -9.92 3.11 -0.80
CA GLU A 147 -9.00 4.13 -0.28
C GLU A 147 -9.26 5.48 -0.94
N MET A 148 -9.35 5.53 -2.27
CA MET A 148 -9.69 6.75 -3.01
C MET A 148 -11.04 7.31 -2.56
N ARG A 149 -12.05 6.46 -2.33
CA ARG A 149 -13.35 6.89 -1.81
C ARG A 149 -13.27 7.44 -0.39
N ARG A 150 -12.42 6.87 0.47
CA ARG A 150 -12.17 7.39 1.82
C ARG A 150 -11.48 8.76 1.76
N GLN A 151 -10.47 8.90 0.91
CA GLN A 151 -9.76 10.16 0.69
C GLN A 151 -10.70 11.24 0.15
N ALA A 152 -11.52 10.94 -0.85
CA ALA A 152 -12.51 11.86 -1.39
C ALA A 152 -13.52 12.34 -0.32
N ARG A 153 -13.97 11.43 0.55
CA ARG A 153 -14.84 11.77 1.69
C ARG A 153 -14.14 12.67 2.71
N ALA A 154 -12.87 12.39 3.02
CA ALA A 154 -12.08 13.21 3.93
C ALA A 154 -11.85 14.62 3.36
N ALA A 155 -11.45 14.71 2.09
CA ALA A 155 -11.30 15.98 1.38
C ALA A 155 -12.61 16.78 1.37
N ALA A 156 -13.75 16.14 1.06
CA ALA A 156 -15.05 16.79 1.09
C ALA A 156 -15.44 17.29 2.49
N ARG A 157 -15.02 16.61 3.58
CA ARG A 157 -15.23 17.10 4.95
C ARG A 157 -14.40 18.35 5.22
N ILE A 158 -13.12 18.34 4.85
CA ILE A 158 -12.23 19.50 5.02
C ILE A 158 -12.78 20.72 4.27
N VAL A 159 -13.22 20.54 3.01
CA VAL A 159 -13.82 21.64 2.22
C VAL A 159 -15.08 22.19 2.91
N ARG A 160 -15.98 21.31 3.37
CA ARG A 160 -17.20 21.73 4.09
C ARG A 160 -16.88 22.49 5.38
N GLU A 161 -15.86 22.09 6.11
CA GLU A 161 -15.42 22.78 7.33
C GLU A 161 -14.81 24.13 7.01
N LYS A 162 -13.97 24.22 5.98
CA LYS A 162 -13.40 25.49 5.49
C LYS A 162 -14.48 26.47 5.06
N GLU A 163 -15.44 26.05 4.22
CA GLU A 163 -16.55 26.93 3.81
C GLU A 163 -17.39 27.41 5.00
N LYS A 164 -17.62 26.54 5.99
CA LYS A 164 -18.34 26.92 7.22
C LYS A 164 -17.54 27.95 8.03
N ALA A 165 -16.23 27.75 8.16
CA ALA A 165 -15.33 28.67 8.84
C ALA A 165 -15.26 30.02 8.12
N GLU A 166 -15.16 30.04 6.79
CA GLU A 166 -15.16 31.26 5.97
C GLU A 166 -16.49 32.01 6.11
N LYS A 167 -17.63 31.32 6.00
CA LYS A 167 -18.96 31.92 6.22
C LYS A 167 -19.10 32.49 7.64
N ALA A 168 -18.55 31.82 8.65
CA ALA A 168 -18.55 32.31 10.03
C ALA A 168 -17.64 33.54 10.19
N ALA A 169 -16.46 33.53 9.57
CA ALA A 169 -15.52 34.64 9.56
C ALA A 169 -16.10 35.87 8.84
N GLU A 170 -16.78 35.68 7.70
CA GLU A 170 -17.47 36.75 6.97
C GLU A 170 -18.62 37.35 7.79
N LYS A 171 -19.39 36.52 8.49
CA LYS A 171 -20.44 37.01 9.42
C LYS A 171 -19.82 37.79 10.57
N ALA A 172 -18.72 37.30 11.15
CA ALA A 172 -18.01 37.97 12.23
C ALA A 172 -17.40 39.31 11.78
N SER A 173 -16.81 39.37 10.59
CA SER A 173 -16.25 40.60 10.02
C SER A 173 -17.34 41.64 9.73
N ARG A 174 -18.47 41.23 9.15
CA ARG A 174 -19.65 42.10 8.96
C ARG A 174 -20.19 42.62 10.29
N ALA A 175 -20.26 41.77 11.31
CA ALA A 175 -20.70 42.19 12.64
C ALA A 175 -19.71 43.18 13.28
N ALA A 176 -18.40 42.94 13.15
CA ALA A 176 -17.36 43.83 13.62
C ALA A 176 -17.43 45.20 12.91
N ALA A 177 -17.54 45.22 11.58
CA ALA A 177 -17.69 46.44 10.79
C ALA A 177 -18.95 47.24 11.17
N ARG A 178 -20.08 46.57 11.44
CA ARG A 178 -21.29 47.23 11.94
C ARG A 178 -21.08 47.84 13.33
N ARG A 179 -20.35 47.17 14.22
CA ARG A 179 -20.03 47.68 15.55
C ARG A 179 -19.10 48.89 15.47
N THR A 180 -18.05 48.84 14.66
CA THR A 180 -17.13 49.98 14.48
C THR A 180 -17.84 51.19 13.86
N ALA A 181 -18.68 50.98 12.84
CA ALA A 181 -19.50 52.05 12.26
C ALA A 181 -20.44 52.70 13.30
N LYS A 182 -21.09 51.89 14.15
CA LYS A 182 -21.92 52.40 15.26
C LYS A 182 -21.11 53.23 16.26
N LEU A 183 -19.92 52.76 16.64
CA LEU A 183 -19.02 53.50 17.55
C LEU A 183 -18.59 54.83 16.94
N LEU A 184 -18.22 54.87 15.66
CA LEU A 184 -17.88 56.10 14.95
C LEU A 184 -19.05 57.08 14.89
N GLN A 185 -20.26 56.61 14.59
CA GLN A 185 -21.46 57.45 14.62
C GLN A 185 -21.74 58.02 16.01
N GLN A 186 -21.60 57.20 17.06
CA GLN A 186 -21.76 57.65 18.44
C GLN A 186 -20.70 58.67 18.84
N ALA A 187 -19.45 58.55 18.37
CA ALA A 187 -18.38 59.51 18.62
C ALA A 187 -18.59 60.85 17.88
N TYR A 188 -19.20 60.82 16.68
CA TYR A 188 -19.49 62.02 15.90
C TYR A 188 -20.64 62.87 16.49
N LYS A 189 -21.66 62.22 17.08
CA LYS A 189 -22.82 62.89 17.72
C LYS A 189 -22.45 63.95 18.80
N PRO A 190 -21.57 63.69 19.77
CA PRO A 190 -21.15 64.70 20.75
C PRO A 190 -20.20 65.75 20.16
N ALA A 191 -19.41 65.42 19.11
CA ALA A 191 -18.52 66.38 18.46
C ALA A 191 -19.31 67.50 17.74
N GLN A 192 -20.45 67.18 17.12
CA GLN A 192 -21.37 68.20 16.58
C GLN A 192 -22.11 68.97 17.69
N LYS A 193 -22.55 68.30 18.76
CA LYS A 193 -23.21 68.98 19.89
C LYS A 193 -22.29 69.97 20.62
N ARG A 194 -21.00 69.66 20.78
CA ARG A 194 -20.03 70.56 21.42
C ARG A 194 -19.76 71.85 20.62
N LYS A 195 -19.96 71.86 19.30
CA LYS A 195 -19.92 73.11 18.51
C LYS A 195 -21.18 73.98 18.68
N ARG A 196 -22.27 73.45 19.25
CA ARG A 196 -23.53 74.20 19.51
C ARG A 196 -23.79 74.48 20.99
N SER A 197 -23.03 73.89 21.92
CA SER A 197 -23.28 73.97 23.36
C SER A 197 -22.13 74.56 24.19
N SER A 198 -21.23 75.34 23.59
CA SER A 198 -20.19 76.05 24.35
C SER A 198 -20.71 77.24 25.17
N LEU A 199 -22.02 77.44 25.27
CA LEU A 199 -22.65 78.44 26.13
C LEU A 199 -23.67 77.78 27.06
N LYS A 200 -23.19 77.14 28.13
CA LYS A 200 -23.76 77.22 29.50
C LYS A 200 -23.15 76.16 30.43
N ALA A 201 -22.59 76.64 31.52
CA ALA A 201 -21.91 75.89 32.55
C ALA A 201 -22.86 75.44 33.69
N THR A 202 -22.47 74.29 34.26
CA THR A 202 -22.63 73.81 35.65
C THR A 202 -24.01 73.71 36.30
N ALA A 203 -24.40 72.47 36.63
CA ALA A 203 -25.10 72.16 37.88
C ALA A 203 -24.85 70.69 38.29
N LYS A 204 -24.87 70.46 39.60
CA LYS A 204 -24.16 69.42 40.37
C LYS A 204 -24.81 68.03 40.31
N ALA A 205 -23.98 66.98 40.41
CA ALA A 205 -24.40 65.58 40.51
C ALA A 205 -24.59 65.15 41.98
N THR A 206 -25.80 64.76 42.35
CA THR A 206 -26.10 64.05 43.60
C THR A 206 -26.26 62.56 43.31
N GLN A 207 -25.35 61.76 43.85
CA GLN A 207 -25.38 60.29 43.81
C GLN A 207 -26.49 59.76 44.72
N LYS A 208 -27.36 58.88 44.22
CA LYS A 208 -28.24 58.04 45.05
C LYS A 208 -28.04 56.57 44.69
N LYS A 209 -27.74 55.79 45.73
CA LYS A 209 -27.49 54.34 45.74
C LYS A 209 -28.77 53.54 45.46
N ARG A 210 -28.63 52.36 44.87
CA ARG A 210 -29.61 51.26 45.03
C ARG A 210 -28.88 49.90 45.22
N PRO A 211 -29.44 49.01 46.05
CA PRO A 211 -28.76 47.82 46.57
C PRO A 211 -28.78 46.62 45.62
N ILE A 212 -27.79 45.75 45.83
CA ILE A 212 -27.62 44.42 45.22
C ILE A 212 -28.66 43.47 45.82
N ALA A 213 -29.48 42.85 44.97
CA ALA A 213 -30.34 41.73 45.33
C ALA A 213 -29.78 40.44 44.70
N ARG A 214 -29.51 39.45 45.53
CA ARG A 214 -29.09 38.09 45.18
C ARG A 214 -30.25 37.16 45.53
N PRO A 215 -30.68 36.23 44.66
CA PRO A 215 -31.49 35.11 45.10
C PRO A 215 -30.64 33.82 45.14
N GLN A 216 -30.65 33.18 46.31
CA GLN A 216 -30.24 31.81 46.55
C GLN A 216 -31.42 31.11 47.24
N GLY A 217 -31.83 29.95 46.73
CA GLY A 217 -32.87 29.09 47.31
C GLY A 217 -33.60 28.34 46.18
N SER A 218 -33.25 27.11 45.84
CA SER A 218 -33.53 25.83 46.54
C SER A 218 -35.02 25.58 46.73
N GLY A 219 -35.54 24.63 45.95
CA GLY A 219 -36.89 24.10 46.07
C GLY A 219 -37.11 22.97 45.07
N GLU A 220 -36.62 21.77 45.42
CA GLU A 220 -37.35 20.56 45.03
C GLU A 220 -38.69 20.55 45.79
N PRO A 221 -39.74 19.98 45.21
CA PRO A 221 -40.21 18.73 45.77
C PRO A 221 -40.51 17.65 44.74
N GLN A 222 -40.43 16.43 45.27
CA GLN A 222 -40.55 15.13 44.66
C GLN A 222 -41.96 14.82 44.13
N GLY A 223 -42.01 13.86 43.21
CA GLY A 223 -43.03 12.81 43.26
C GLY A 223 -43.99 12.70 42.08
N ALA A 224 -43.59 11.94 41.05
CA ALA A 224 -44.54 11.18 40.23
C ALA A 224 -43.84 9.93 39.66
N VAL A 225 -44.23 8.78 40.20
CA VAL A 225 -43.88 7.43 39.74
C VAL A 225 -44.50 7.17 38.37
N VAL A 226 -43.71 6.97 37.32
CA VAL A 226 -44.05 6.08 36.18
C VAL A 226 -42.76 5.63 35.46
N GLY A 227 -42.55 4.31 35.40
CA GLY A 227 -41.82 3.65 34.31
C GLY A 227 -40.33 3.41 34.51
N ALA A 228 -39.95 2.15 34.80
CA ALA A 228 -38.57 1.69 34.71
C ALA A 228 -37.97 2.01 33.32
N PRO A 229 -36.70 2.47 33.24
CA PRO A 229 -36.09 2.81 31.96
C PRO A 229 -35.87 1.54 31.12
N PRO A 230 -36.11 1.57 29.80
CA PRO A 230 -35.85 0.41 28.95
C PRO A 230 -34.35 0.10 28.94
N LEU A 231 -33.99 -1.18 29.07
CA LEU A 231 -32.61 -1.66 28.99
C LEU A 231 -32.01 -1.28 27.64
N ARG A 232 -31.11 -0.28 27.65
CA ARG A 232 -30.42 0.23 26.45
C ARG A 232 -29.17 -0.58 26.19
N SER A 233 -29.10 -1.24 25.03
CA SER A 233 -27.85 -1.76 24.49
C SER A 233 -26.88 -0.61 24.17
N ARG A 234 -25.55 -0.87 24.23
CA ARG A 234 -24.43 0.06 23.98
C ARG A 234 -24.50 0.86 22.67
N ARG A 235 -25.47 0.61 21.78
CA ARG A 235 -25.62 1.24 20.46
C ARG A 235 -27.00 1.86 20.20
N SER A 236 -27.69 2.30 21.26
CA SER A 236 -28.85 3.23 21.19
C SER A 236 -29.86 2.91 20.09
N ARG A 237 -30.46 1.71 20.15
CA ARG A 237 -31.66 1.34 19.39
C ARG A 237 -32.73 0.81 20.34
N ASN A 238 -33.99 1.15 20.07
CA ASN A 238 -35.13 0.62 20.81
C ASN A 238 -35.34 -0.85 20.43
N ILE A 239 -35.41 -1.73 21.43
CA ILE A 239 -35.71 -3.16 21.27
C ILE A 239 -37.18 -3.35 21.63
N THR A 240 -37.99 -3.78 20.67
CA THR A 240 -39.36 -4.24 20.92
C THR A 240 -39.31 -5.70 21.37
N PRO A 241 -39.85 -6.06 22.56
CA PRO A 241 -39.90 -7.46 22.99
C PRO A 241 -40.91 -8.25 22.15
N SER A 242 -40.56 -9.48 21.78
CA SER A 242 -41.37 -10.38 20.96
C SER A 242 -42.40 -11.14 21.81
N THR A 243 -43.68 -11.06 21.45
CA THR A 243 -44.84 -11.76 22.04
C THR A 243 -44.94 -13.24 21.61
N ARG A 244 -43.85 -14.01 21.69
CA ARG A 244 -43.87 -15.44 21.28
C ARG A 244 -44.11 -16.43 22.43
N TYR A 245 -44.30 -15.96 23.66
CA TYR A 245 -44.74 -16.83 24.74
C TYR A 245 -45.79 -16.07 25.56
N GLN A 246 -47.06 -16.33 25.21
CA GLN A 246 -48.18 -16.34 26.14
C GLN A 246 -48.74 -17.75 26.16
#